data_AF-A0A2T2VQ80-F1
#
_entry.id   AF-A0A2T2VQ80-F1
#
_cell.length_a   1.000
_cell.length_b   1.000
_cell.length_c   1.000
_cell.angle_alpha   90.00
_cell.angle_beta   90.00
_cell.angle_gamma   90.00
#
_symmetry.space_group_name_H-M   'P 1'
#
loop_
_entity.id
_entity.type
_entity.pdbx_description
1 polymer ?
#
loop_
_entity_poly.entity_id
_entity_poly.type
_entity_poly.pdbx_seq_one_letter_code
_entity_poly.pdbx_strand_id
1 'polypeptide(L)'
;MRSLVILNIFIALGAFYFYNNVIPVANLKGQSLLINITKSKPAFHITPGIFYNGFEGYSIKIGQKQGDQEQLLKDIYIYDHKETKKGNHKVLTAASGNMRTVSGSRFLEIELHNGATYEDIVKKDREERLKMPWARSSFDTAFIRFPLDGFSNEDLYKTRRRDFMMLNTKQLLATTDTIKKQIEKRQAHFENSLQGKYKFNYIDAAAGKSSTT
;
A
#
# COMPACT_ATOMS: atom_id res chain seq x y z
N MET A 1 37.29 37.32 22.87
CA MET A 1 37.31 35.84 22.70
C MET A 1 36.50 35.08 23.75
N ARG A 2 36.77 35.21 25.06
CA ARG A 2 36.04 34.46 26.11
C ARG A 2 34.51 34.64 26.12
N SER A 3 34.00 35.85 25.93
CA SER A 3 32.55 36.14 25.89
C SER A 3 31.83 35.43 24.73
N LEU A 4 32.47 35.37 23.56
CA LEU A 4 31.94 34.67 22.37
C LEU A 4 31.88 33.15 22.57
N VAL A 5 32.90 32.58 23.23
CA VAL A 5 32.93 31.14 23.57
C VAL A 5 31.81 30.79 24.53
N ILE A 6 31.58 31.60 25.57
CA ILE A 6 30.51 31.38 26.54
C ILE A 6 29.14 31.43 25.85
N LEU A 7 28.89 32.43 25.01
CA LEU A 7 27.65 32.53 24.24
C LEU A 7 27.44 31.32 23.33
N ASN A 8 28.50 30.87 22.65
CA ASN A 8 28.42 29.72 21.74
C ASN A 8 28.08 28.42 22.49
N ILE A 9 28.64 28.23 23.70
CA ILE A 9 28.33 27.09 24.56
C ILE A 9 26.84 27.10 24.97
N PHE A 10 26.30 28.26 25.35
CA PHE A 10 24.87 28.37 25.68
C PHE A 10 23.97 28.05 24.49
N ILE A 11 24.31 28.55 23.30
CA ILE A 11 23.57 28.25 22.06
C ILE A 11 23.68 26.76 21.73
N ALA A 12 24.85 26.14 21.88
CA ALA A 12 25.05 24.72 21.62
C ALA A 12 24.21 23.84 22.57
N LEU A 13 24.17 24.18 23.86
CA LEU A 13 23.34 23.47 24.84
C LEU A 13 21.84 23.62 24.53
N GLY A 14 21.41 24.83 24.16
CA GLY A 14 20.04 25.08 23.71
C GLY A 14 19.68 24.29 22.45
N ALA A 15 20.53 24.35 21.42
CA ALA A 15 20.35 23.60 20.18
C ALA A 15 20.30 22.09 20.43
N PHE A 16 21.18 21.55 21.28
CA PHE A 16 21.17 20.15 21.66
C PHE A 16 19.87 19.74 22.36
N TYR A 17 19.36 20.56 23.28
CA TYR A 17 18.08 20.31 23.95
C TYR A 17 16.91 20.26 22.95
N PHE A 18 16.86 21.21 22.01
CA PHE A 18 15.84 21.25 20.96
C PHE A 18 15.91 20.04 20.04
N TYR A 19 17.11 19.65 19.61
CA TYR A 19 17.32 18.50 18.73
C TYR A 19 16.93 17.19 19.42
N ASN A 20 17.17 17.06 20.73
CA ASN A 20 16.90 15.84 21.46
C ASN A 20 15.46 15.69 21.95
N ASN A 21 14.73 16.79 22.21
CA ASN A 21 13.40 16.74 22.83
C ASN A 21 12.28 17.35 21.96
N VAL A 22 12.55 18.47 21.28
CA VAL A 22 11.50 19.25 20.60
C VAL A 22 11.28 18.76 19.17
N ILE A 23 12.35 18.63 18.39
CA ILE A 23 12.28 18.17 16.99
C ILE A 23 11.67 16.77 16.86
N PRO A 24 12.05 15.77 17.69
CA PRO A 24 11.49 14.42 17.57
C PRO A 24 9.98 14.39 17.83
N VAL A 25 9.52 15.14 18.84
CA VAL A 25 8.08 15.25 19.18
C VAL A 25 7.31 16.00 18.11
N ALA A 26 7.89 17.07 17.55
CA ALA A 26 7.28 17.82 16.45
C ALA A 26 7.12 16.95 15.19
N ASN A 27 8.16 16.19 14.83
CA ASN A 27 8.13 15.24 13.71
C ASN A 27 7.09 14.15 13.94
N LEU A 28 6.97 13.64 15.17
CA LEU A 28 5.97 12.64 15.52
C LEU A 28 4.56 13.19 15.32
N LYS A 29 4.25 14.34 15.92
CA LYS A 29 2.93 14.97 15.81
C LYS A 29 2.60 15.36 14.36
N GLY A 30 3.57 15.89 13.62
CA GLY A 30 3.38 16.26 12.21
C GLY A 30 3.05 15.05 11.33
N GLN A 31 3.75 13.93 11.51
CA GLN A 31 3.45 12.70 10.77
C GLN A 31 2.10 12.10 11.19
N SER A 32 1.77 12.08 12.48
CA SER A 32 0.45 11.63 12.95
C SER A 32 -0.68 12.47 12.38
N LEU A 33 -0.51 13.80 12.32
CA LEU A 33 -1.49 14.70 11.72
C LEU A 33 -1.66 14.43 10.22
N LEU A 34 -0.56 14.29 9.48
CA LEU A 34 -0.60 13.96 8.05
C LEU A 34 -1.38 12.65 7.82
N ILE A 35 -1.07 11.60 8.59
CA ILE A 35 -1.78 10.32 8.53
C ILE A 35 -3.28 10.51 8.83
N ASN A 36 -3.64 11.30 9.84
CA ASN A 36 -5.02 11.57 10.19
C ASN A 36 -5.75 12.35 9.08
N ILE A 37 -5.10 13.30 8.42
CA ILE A 37 -5.67 14.04 7.27
C ILE A 37 -5.90 13.07 6.10
N THR A 38 -4.90 12.25 5.76
CA THR A 38 -5.04 11.27 4.67
C THR A 38 -6.14 10.24 4.96
N LYS A 39 -6.28 9.78 6.21
CA LYS A 39 -7.32 8.83 6.61
C LYS A 39 -8.73 9.43 6.72
N SER A 40 -8.86 10.70 7.07
CA SER A 40 -10.16 11.36 7.28
C SER A 40 -10.79 11.89 5.99
N LYS A 41 -10.00 12.09 4.91
CA LYS A 41 -10.50 12.56 3.61
C LYS A 41 -10.20 11.61 2.45
N PRO A 42 -10.62 10.33 2.49
CA PRO A 42 -10.80 9.55 1.28
C PRO A 42 -12.10 9.99 0.56
N ALA A 43 -12.39 11.29 0.51
CA ALA A 43 -13.30 11.83 -0.48
C ALA A 43 -12.50 11.82 -1.78
N PHE A 44 -12.44 10.65 -2.41
CA PHE A 44 -11.60 10.37 -3.55
C PHE A 44 -11.83 11.44 -4.61
N HIS A 45 -10.76 12.15 -4.96
CA HIS A 45 -10.72 13.13 -6.03
C HIS A 45 -10.79 12.43 -7.39
N ILE A 46 -11.82 11.61 -7.59
CA ILE A 46 -12.20 11.11 -8.92
C ILE A 46 -12.73 12.33 -9.65
N THR A 47 -11.90 12.93 -10.49
CA THR A 47 -12.31 14.08 -11.30
C THR A 47 -13.42 13.63 -12.26
N PRO A 48 -14.59 14.30 -12.25
CA PRO A 48 -15.65 14.00 -13.21
C PRO A 48 -15.15 14.03 -14.65
N GLY A 49 -15.59 13.08 -15.46
CA GLY A 49 -15.23 12.95 -16.87
C GLY A 49 -13.91 12.24 -17.17
N ILE A 50 -13.05 11.98 -16.17
CA ILE A 50 -11.75 11.32 -16.34
C ILE A 50 -11.81 9.88 -15.77
N PHE A 51 -11.08 8.96 -16.41
CA PHE A 51 -10.87 7.60 -15.89
C PHE A 51 -9.90 7.62 -14.70
N TYR A 52 -10.36 7.15 -13.56
CA TYR A 52 -9.57 6.97 -12.34
C TYR A 52 -9.13 5.52 -12.20
N ASN A 53 -7.81 5.31 -12.20
CA ASN A 53 -7.15 4.00 -12.09
C ASN A 53 -6.52 3.77 -10.71
N GLY A 54 -7.02 4.44 -9.67
CA GLY A 54 -6.43 4.31 -8.33
C GLY A 54 -6.80 3.00 -7.62
N PHE A 55 -7.79 2.25 -8.11
CA PHE A 55 -8.15 0.96 -7.55
C PHE A 55 -7.46 -0.16 -8.34
N GLU A 56 -6.75 -1.05 -7.64
CA GLU A 56 -6.06 -2.17 -8.30
C GLU A 56 -7.05 -3.06 -9.06
N GLY A 57 -6.79 -3.27 -10.35
CA GLY A 57 -7.65 -4.07 -11.22
C GLY A 57 -8.97 -3.41 -11.63
N TYR A 58 -9.19 -2.12 -11.36
CA TYR A 58 -10.40 -1.40 -11.78
C TYR A 58 -10.11 -0.01 -12.34
N SER A 59 -10.80 0.33 -13.43
CA SER A 59 -10.82 1.69 -13.97
C SER A 59 -12.23 2.25 -13.89
N ILE A 60 -12.41 3.38 -13.20
CA ILE A 60 -13.72 3.97 -12.94
C ILE A 60 -13.80 5.34 -13.60
N LYS A 61 -14.83 5.57 -14.40
CA LYS A 61 -15.19 6.90 -14.91
C LYS A 61 -16.56 7.27 -14.37
N ILE A 62 -16.64 8.49 -13.86
CA ILE A 62 -17.87 9.08 -13.33
C ILE A 62 -18.14 10.32 -14.18
N GLY A 63 -19.30 10.39 -14.84
CA GLY A 63 -19.65 11.54 -15.67
C GLY A 63 -19.87 12.80 -14.83
N GLN A 64 -20.70 12.70 -13.80
CA GLN A 64 -21.00 13.82 -12.90
C GLN A 64 -21.09 13.37 -11.44
N LYS A 65 -20.75 14.28 -10.54
CA LYS A 65 -20.88 14.14 -9.09
C LYS A 65 -21.73 15.27 -8.54
N GLN A 66 -22.61 14.95 -7.59
CA GLN A 66 -23.56 15.89 -6.98
C GLN A 66 -23.68 15.64 -5.45
N GLY A 67 -24.17 16.63 -4.71
CA GLY A 67 -24.38 16.59 -3.26
C GLY A 67 -23.28 17.26 -2.44
N ASP A 68 -23.58 17.61 -1.18
CA ASP A 68 -22.70 18.38 -0.27
C ASP A 68 -21.31 17.72 -0.03
N GLN A 69 -21.23 16.41 -0.26
CA GLN A 69 -20.00 15.61 -0.12
C GLN A 69 -19.67 14.82 -1.40
N GLU A 70 -20.22 15.21 -2.56
CA GLU A 70 -20.03 14.52 -3.85
C GLU A 70 -20.43 13.03 -3.87
N GLN A 71 -21.35 12.62 -2.99
CA GLN A 71 -21.73 11.21 -2.81
C GLN A 71 -22.60 10.66 -3.94
N LEU A 72 -23.37 11.53 -4.61
CA LEU A 72 -24.29 11.14 -5.68
C LEU A 72 -23.54 11.15 -7.01
N LEU A 73 -23.51 10.00 -7.66
CA LEU A 73 -22.79 9.77 -8.91
C LEU A 73 -23.80 9.57 -10.05
N LYS A 74 -23.48 10.11 -11.22
CA LYS A 74 -24.23 9.89 -12.48
C LYS A 74 -23.28 9.47 -13.59
N ASP A 75 -23.80 8.64 -14.50
CA ASP A 75 -23.09 8.10 -15.65
C ASP A 75 -21.79 7.40 -15.24
N ILE A 76 -21.94 6.24 -14.62
CA ILE A 76 -20.85 5.48 -14.01
C ILE A 76 -20.43 4.37 -14.96
N TYR A 77 -19.14 4.32 -15.27
CA TYR A 77 -18.51 3.25 -16.05
C TYR A 77 -17.39 2.62 -15.23
N ILE A 78 -17.44 1.30 -15.06
CA ILE A 78 -16.46 0.53 -14.29
C ILE A 78 -15.94 -0.58 -15.19
N TYR A 79 -14.64 -0.54 -15.46
CA TYR A 79 -13.94 -1.57 -16.21
C TYR A 79 -13.15 -2.46 -15.27
N ASP A 80 -13.40 -3.77 -15.34
CA ASP A 80 -12.63 -4.77 -14.61
C ASP A 80 -11.37 -5.15 -15.43
N HIS A 81 -10.21 -4.85 -14.87
CA HIS A 81 -8.88 -5.15 -15.42
C HIS A 81 -8.11 -6.16 -14.56
N LYS A 82 -8.78 -6.93 -13.68
CA LYS A 82 -8.11 -7.91 -12.80
C LYS A 82 -7.29 -8.95 -13.56
N GLU A 83 -7.74 -9.36 -14.74
CA GLU A 83 -6.99 -10.30 -15.58
C GLU A 83 -5.94 -9.56 -16.41
N THR A 84 -4.74 -9.45 -15.83
CA THR A 84 -3.55 -8.94 -16.53
C THR A 84 -3.36 -9.76 -17.83
N LYS A 85 -3.36 -9.06 -18.98
CA LYS A 85 -3.15 -9.58 -20.36
C LYS A 85 -4.38 -10.01 -21.18
N LYS A 86 -5.61 -9.90 -20.68
CA LYS A 86 -6.79 -10.29 -21.47
C LYS A 86 -7.52 -9.10 -22.12
N GLY A 87 -7.49 -7.90 -21.53
CA GLY A 87 -8.12 -6.70 -22.11
C GLY A 87 -9.44 -6.37 -21.42
N ASN A 88 -10.25 -5.48 -22.02
CA ASN A 88 -11.45 -4.90 -21.39
C ASN A 88 -12.68 -5.82 -21.52
N HIS A 89 -12.61 -7.04 -20.99
CA HIS A 89 -13.67 -8.01 -21.19
C HIS A 89 -14.91 -7.80 -20.35
N LYS A 90 -14.84 -7.00 -19.28
CA LYS A 90 -15.99 -6.78 -18.41
C LYS A 90 -16.17 -5.31 -18.11
N VAL A 91 -17.32 -4.79 -18.53
CA VAL A 91 -17.72 -3.40 -18.35
C VAL A 91 -19.04 -3.38 -17.60
N LEU A 92 -19.07 -2.64 -16.51
CA LEU A 92 -20.28 -2.35 -15.78
C LEU A 92 -20.64 -0.88 -16.00
N THR A 93 -21.88 -0.63 -16.39
CA THR A 93 -22.44 0.71 -16.53
C THR A 93 -23.62 0.89 -15.58
N ALA A 94 -23.78 2.07 -15.01
CA ALA A 94 -24.94 2.43 -14.20
C ALA A 94 -25.36 3.88 -14.41
N ALA A 95 -26.67 4.13 -14.40
CA ALA A 95 -27.21 5.48 -14.59
C ALA A 95 -26.94 6.38 -13.39
N SER A 96 -27.12 5.84 -12.18
CA SER A 96 -26.88 6.56 -10.93
C SER A 96 -26.23 5.67 -9.90
N GLY A 97 -25.57 6.28 -8.92
CA GLY A 97 -25.03 5.54 -7.79
C GLY A 97 -24.74 6.43 -6.59
N ASN A 98 -24.52 5.79 -5.46
CA ASN A 98 -24.16 6.44 -4.20
C ASN A 98 -22.85 5.86 -3.67
N MET A 99 -21.90 6.73 -3.36
CA MET A 99 -20.61 6.36 -2.79
C MET A 99 -20.63 6.53 -1.27
N ARG A 100 -20.32 5.47 -0.54
CA ARG A 100 -20.21 5.49 0.93
C ARG A 100 -19.02 4.69 1.45
N THR A 101 -18.43 5.16 2.53
CA THR A 101 -17.39 4.39 3.24
C THR A 101 -18.02 3.46 4.27
N VAL A 102 -17.66 2.18 4.25
CA VAL A 102 -18.23 1.12 5.09
C VAL A 102 -17.17 0.49 5.99
N SER A 103 -17.60 -0.10 7.11
CA SER A 103 -16.74 -0.82 8.07
C SER A 103 -15.62 0.03 8.67
N GLY A 104 -15.95 1.25 9.10
CA GLY A 104 -14.99 2.17 9.73
C GLY A 104 -13.96 2.73 8.75
N SER A 105 -14.40 3.07 7.53
CA SER A 105 -13.56 3.65 6.46
C SER A 105 -12.50 2.71 5.87
N ARG A 106 -12.71 1.39 5.97
CA ARG A 106 -11.83 0.39 5.34
C ARG A 106 -12.23 0.02 3.92
N PHE A 107 -13.52 0.12 3.60
CA PHE A 107 -14.04 -0.16 2.27
C PHE A 107 -14.77 1.04 1.72
N LEU A 108 -14.59 1.30 0.44
CA LEU A 108 -15.44 2.19 -0.32
C LEU A 108 -16.48 1.35 -1.03
N GLU A 109 -17.74 1.54 -0.67
CA GLU A 109 -18.87 0.91 -1.32
C GLU A 109 -19.51 1.91 -2.29
N ILE A 110 -19.66 1.49 -3.54
CA ILE A 110 -20.46 2.19 -4.55
C ILE A 110 -21.71 1.36 -4.76
N GLU A 111 -22.85 1.92 -4.34
CA GLU A 111 -24.18 1.42 -4.64
C GLU A 111 -24.56 1.95 -6.03
N LEU A 112 -24.88 1.06 -6.96
CA LEU A 112 -25.15 1.35 -8.36
C LEU A 112 -26.61 1.01 -8.64
N HIS A 113 -27.32 1.91 -9.30
CA HIS A 113 -28.73 1.75 -9.64
C HIS A 113 -28.94 1.80 -11.15
N ASN A 114 -29.86 0.97 -11.64
CA ASN A 114 -30.28 0.88 -13.04
C ASN A 114 -29.08 0.72 -13.98
N GLY A 115 -28.41 -0.42 -13.88
CA GLY A 115 -27.19 -0.70 -14.60
C GLY A 115 -27.23 -1.96 -15.46
N ALA A 116 -26.19 -2.12 -16.25
CA ALA A 116 -25.96 -3.32 -17.04
C ALA A 116 -24.49 -3.72 -16.97
N THR A 117 -24.26 -5.02 -16.90
CA THR A 117 -22.94 -5.62 -17.05
C THR A 117 -22.83 -6.21 -18.44
N TYR A 118 -21.75 -5.90 -19.13
CA TYR A 118 -21.35 -6.48 -20.40
C TYR A 118 -20.08 -7.29 -20.16
N GLU A 119 -20.10 -8.55 -20.56
CA GLU A 119 -18.96 -9.46 -20.43
C GLU A 119 -18.69 -10.20 -21.74
N ASP A 120 -17.49 -10.03 -22.28
CA ASP A 120 -17.01 -10.77 -23.46
C ASP A 120 -16.50 -12.14 -23.02
N ILE A 121 -17.11 -13.20 -23.56
CA ILE A 121 -16.76 -14.58 -23.21
C ILE A 121 -15.58 -15.02 -24.10
N VAL A 122 -14.38 -15.08 -23.53
CA VAL A 122 -13.20 -15.60 -24.24
C VAL A 122 -13.24 -17.12 -24.25
N LYS A 123 -13.80 -17.70 -25.31
CA LYS A 123 -13.77 -19.15 -25.54
C LYS A 123 -12.40 -19.63 -26.04
N LYS A 124 -12.03 -20.88 -25.66
CA LYS A 124 -10.75 -21.50 -26.03
C LYS A 124 -10.67 -21.87 -27.50
N ASP A 125 -11.79 -22.25 -28.11
CA ASP A 125 -11.85 -22.62 -29.53
C ASP A 125 -11.80 -21.41 -30.45
N ARG A 126 -10.94 -21.50 -31.49
CA ARG A 126 -10.69 -20.40 -32.43
C ARG A 126 -11.92 -20.04 -33.25
N GLU A 127 -12.72 -21.03 -33.66
CA GLU A 127 -13.94 -20.83 -34.43
C GLU A 127 -15.06 -20.17 -33.61
N GLU A 128 -15.20 -20.56 -32.33
CA GLU A 128 -16.19 -19.94 -31.47
C GLU A 128 -15.79 -18.53 -31.02
N ARG A 129 -14.48 -18.26 -30.89
CA ARG A 129 -13.97 -16.92 -30.60
C ARG A 129 -14.27 -15.91 -31.72
N LEU A 130 -14.30 -16.35 -32.99
CA LEU A 130 -14.69 -15.52 -34.13
C LEU A 130 -16.16 -15.05 -34.05
N LYS A 131 -17.02 -15.78 -33.32
CA LYS A 131 -18.43 -15.43 -33.12
C LYS A 131 -18.64 -14.35 -32.05
N MET A 132 -17.57 -13.90 -31.38
CA MET A 132 -17.57 -12.86 -30.34
C MET A 132 -18.74 -13.02 -29.34
N PRO A 133 -18.83 -14.16 -28.64
CA PRO A 133 -19.92 -14.39 -27.70
C PRO A 133 -19.83 -13.38 -26.55
N TRP A 134 -20.92 -12.65 -26.32
CA TRP A 134 -21.04 -11.66 -25.26
C TRP A 134 -22.23 -12.02 -24.36
N ALA A 135 -22.12 -11.68 -23.08
CA ALA A 135 -23.19 -11.77 -22.11
C ALA A 135 -23.56 -10.36 -21.66
N ARG A 136 -24.86 -10.10 -21.56
CA ARG A 136 -25.40 -8.89 -20.96
C ARG A 136 -26.37 -9.25 -19.86
N SER A 137 -26.19 -8.61 -18.72
CA SER A 137 -27.09 -8.74 -17.58
C SER A 137 -27.47 -7.35 -17.08
N SER A 138 -28.78 -7.08 -16.97
CA SER A 138 -29.31 -5.87 -16.36
C SER A 138 -29.56 -6.10 -14.87
N PHE A 139 -29.33 -5.08 -14.07
CA PHE A 139 -29.58 -5.12 -12.62
C PHE A 139 -30.22 -3.83 -12.15
N ASP A 140 -31.13 -3.95 -11.18
CA ASP A 140 -31.76 -2.79 -10.55
C ASP A 140 -30.79 -2.14 -9.54
N THR A 141 -30.17 -2.95 -8.67
CA THR A 141 -29.20 -2.50 -7.67
C THR A 141 -27.99 -3.44 -7.60
N ALA A 142 -26.79 -2.88 -7.62
CA ALA A 142 -25.53 -3.61 -7.41
C ALA A 142 -24.63 -2.88 -6.42
N PHE A 143 -23.88 -3.63 -5.60
CA PHE A 143 -22.91 -3.09 -4.66
C PHE A 143 -21.51 -3.52 -5.05
N ILE A 144 -20.61 -2.55 -5.25
CA ILE A 144 -19.19 -2.82 -5.47
C ILE A 144 -18.39 -2.25 -4.30
N ARG A 145 -17.53 -3.08 -3.72
CA ARG A 145 -16.67 -2.69 -2.60
C ARG A 145 -15.22 -2.70 -3.03
N PHE A 146 -14.57 -1.56 -2.88
CA PHE A 146 -13.13 -1.41 -3.08
C PHE A 146 -12.45 -1.37 -1.71
N PRO A 147 -11.47 -2.26 -1.45
CA PRO A 147 -10.66 -2.14 -0.25
C PRO A 147 -9.85 -0.84 -0.36
N LEU A 148 -9.99 0.03 0.66
CA LEU A 148 -9.15 1.22 0.80
C LEU A 148 -7.78 0.86 1.38
N ASP A 149 -7.59 -0.39 1.76
CA ASP A 149 -6.35 -0.94 2.28
C ASP A 149 -5.18 -0.80 1.29
N GLY A 150 -5.44 -0.78 -0.03
CA GLY A 150 -4.42 -0.50 -1.06
C GLY A 150 -4.00 0.97 -1.19
N PHE A 151 -4.83 1.91 -0.70
CA PHE A 151 -4.42 3.30 -0.42
C PHE A 151 -3.84 3.44 0.98
N SER A 152 -3.97 2.39 1.80
CA SER A 152 -3.58 2.44 3.18
C SER A 152 -2.08 2.19 3.27
N ASN A 153 -1.42 3.14 3.93
CA ASN A 153 -0.42 2.83 4.94
C ASN A 153 0.93 2.28 4.46
N GLU A 154 1.06 1.39 3.48
CA GLU A 154 2.37 0.85 3.12
C GLU A 154 3.30 1.90 2.51
N ASP A 155 2.84 2.81 1.66
CA ASP A 155 3.70 3.88 1.13
C ASP A 155 3.93 5.01 2.14
N LEU A 156 2.96 5.29 3.02
CA LEU A 156 3.13 6.24 4.12
C LEU A 156 4.08 5.69 5.20
N TYR A 157 3.94 4.41 5.58
CA TYR A 157 4.82 3.70 6.52
C TYR A 157 6.08 3.14 5.85
N LYS A 158 6.27 3.18 4.53
CA LYS A 158 7.62 3.05 3.92
C LYS A 158 8.53 4.20 4.33
N THR A 159 7.95 5.29 4.84
CA THR A 159 8.65 6.33 5.62
C THR A 159 9.10 5.84 7.00
N ARG A 160 9.00 4.54 7.34
CA ARG A 160 9.67 3.94 8.51
C ARG A 160 11.18 4.16 8.51
N ARG A 161 11.79 4.47 7.36
CA ARG A 161 13.19 4.95 7.31
C ARG A 161 13.41 6.26 8.09
N ARG A 162 12.36 7.05 8.35
CA ARG A 162 12.41 8.29 9.14
C ARG A 162 11.96 8.10 10.59
N ASP A 163 11.68 6.88 11.05
CA ASP A 163 11.37 6.61 12.47
C ASP A 163 12.49 7.12 13.38
N PHE A 164 13.75 7.01 12.94
CA PHE A 164 14.91 7.53 13.66
C PHE A 164 14.86 9.06 13.89
N MET A 165 14.18 9.82 13.02
CA MET A 165 14.03 11.28 13.17
C MET A 165 12.98 11.69 14.23
N MET A 166 12.25 10.71 14.78
CA MET A 166 11.27 10.88 15.86
C MET A 166 11.78 10.33 17.20
N LEU A 167 12.99 9.78 17.24
CA LEU A 167 13.61 9.25 18.45
C LEU A 167 14.55 10.27 19.07
N ASN A 168 14.58 10.30 20.40
CA ASN A 168 15.63 10.99 21.13
C ASN A 168 16.94 10.16 21.15
N THR A 169 18.04 10.77 21.56
CA THR A 169 19.37 10.14 21.58
C THR A 169 19.43 8.84 22.40
N LYS A 170 18.75 8.77 23.56
CA LYS A 170 18.70 7.54 24.38
C LYS A 170 17.97 6.41 23.65
N GLN A 171 16.85 6.74 23.00
CA GLN A 171 16.06 5.79 22.22
C GLN A 171 16.80 5.32 20.97
N LEU A 172 17.56 6.19 20.29
CA LEU A 172 18.41 5.82 19.15
C LEU A 172 19.48 4.80 19.55
N LEU A 173 20.11 4.99 20.71
CA LEU A 173 21.14 4.11 21.21
C LEU A 173 20.57 2.72 21.57
N ALA A 174 19.44 2.69 22.31
CA ALA A 174 18.72 1.44 22.60
C ALA A 174 18.22 0.73 21.34
N THR A 175 17.81 1.49 20.31
CA THR A 175 17.38 0.93 19.03
C THR A 175 18.56 0.31 18.28
N THR A 176 19.75 0.93 18.35
CA THR A 176 20.97 0.38 17.74
C THR A 176 21.35 -0.96 18.35
N ASP A 177 21.32 -1.06 19.69
CA ASP A 177 21.57 -2.32 20.40
C ASP A 177 20.56 -3.40 20.02
N THR A 178 19.28 -3.00 19.89
CA THR A 178 18.20 -3.91 19.47
C THR A 178 18.41 -4.42 18.05
N ILE A 179 18.75 -3.54 17.11
CA ILE A 179 19.03 -3.90 15.70
C ILE A 179 20.24 -4.84 15.63
N LYS A 180 21.31 -4.56 16.38
CA LYS A 180 22.49 -5.44 16.44
C LYS A 180 22.12 -6.86 16.88
N LYS A 181 21.34 -6.99 17.96
CA LYS A 181 20.85 -8.29 18.45
C LYS A 181 19.94 -9.01 17.45
N GLN A 182 19.14 -8.27 16.68
CA GLN A 182 18.32 -8.86 15.61
C GLN A 182 19.17 -9.39 14.45
N ILE A 183 20.23 -8.68 14.06
CA ILE A 183 21.16 -9.12 13.02
C ILE A 183 21.86 -10.41 13.45
N GLU A 184 22.37 -10.47 14.68
CA GLU A 184 23.02 -11.66 15.23
C GLU A 184 22.07 -12.88 15.23
N LYS A 185 20.82 -12.70 15.69
CA LYS A 185 19.79 -13.76 15.63
C LYS A 185 19.52 -14.20 14.21
N ARG A 186 19.45 -13.27 13.25
CA ARG A 186 19.15 -13.57 11.85
C ARG A 186 20.29 -14.31 11.18
N GLN A 187 21.55 -13.97 11.50
CA GLN A 187 22.73 -14.72 11.08
C GLN A 187 22.70 -16.15 11.63
N ALA A 188 22.45 -16.33 12.93
CA ALA A 188 22.33 -17.67 13.52
C ALA A 188 21.18 -18.49 12.91
N HIS A 189 20.02 -17.88 12.66
CA HIS A 189 18.92 -18.54 11.96
C HIS A 189 19.27 -18.90 10.51
N PHE A 190 20.00 -18.05 9.80
CA PHE A 190 20.46 -18.30 8.44
C PHE A 190 21.45 -19.47 8.41
N GLU A 191 22.43 -19.50 9.32
CA GLU A 191 23.39 -20.61 9.46
C GLU A 191 22.68 -21.93 9.77
N ASN A 192 21.76 -21.95 10.74
CA ASN A 192 20.96 -23.14 11.05
C ASN A 192 20.11 -23.59 9.85
N SER A 193 19.52 -22.64 9.12
CA SER A 193 18.72 -22.93 7.92
C SER A 193 19.58 -23.49 6.79
N LEU A 194 20.82 -23.01 6.63
CA LEU A 194 21.78 -23.54 5.67
C LEU A 194 22.23 -24.95 6.05
N GLN A 195 22.59 -25.21 7.31
CA GLN A 195 22.98 -26.55 7.77
C GLN A 195 21.83 -27.57 7.67
N GLY A 196 20.59 -27.15 7.95
CA GLY A 196 19.41 -28.00 7.82
C GLY A 196 19.04 -28.34 6.37
N LYS A 197 19.25 -27.41 5.43
CA LYS A 197 18.97 -27.62 4.00
C LYS A 197 20.12 -28.27 3.25
N TYR A 198 21.36 -27.98 3.63
CA TYR A 198 22.58 -28.51 3.05
C TYR A 198 23.32 -29.27 4.14
N LYS A 199 23.12 -30.59 4.20
CA LYS A 199 23.93 -31.47 5.04
C LYS A 199 25.35 -31.52 4.45
N PHE A 200 26.24 -30.66 4.93
CA PHE A 200 27.68 -30.71 4.59
C PHE A 200 28.42 -31.84 5.33
N ASN A 201 27.73 -32.62 6.17
CA ASN A 201 28.30 -33.66 7.05
C ASN A 201 28.73 -34.96 6.34
N TYR A 202 29.02 -34.98 5.04
CA TYR A 202 29.47 -36.21 4.35
C TYR A 202 30.69 -36.07 3.45
N ILE A 203 31.45 -34.97 3.52
CA ILE A 203 32.78 -34.96 2.94
C ILE A 203 33.78 -35.15 4.06
N ASP A 204 33.94 -36.42 4.44
CA ASP A 204 35.09 -36.86 5.22
C ASP A 204 36.34 -36.59 4.36
N ALA A 205 37.21 -35.67 4.78
CA ALA A 205 38.46 -35.36 4.08
C ALA A 205 39.43 -36.57 4.02
N ALA A 206 39.08 -37.68 4.69
CA ALA A 206 39.82 -38.94 4.68
C ALA A 206 39.50 -39.86 3.48
N ALA A 207 38.42 -39.63 2.73
CA ALA A 207 38.03 -40.50 1.60
C ALA A 207 38.90 -40.33 0.33
N GLY A 208 39.90 -39.43 0.36
CA GLY A 208 40.81 -39.16 -0.77
C GLY A 208 42.17 -39.87 -0.70
N LYS A 209 42.45 -40.69 0.32
CA LYS A 209 43.72 -41.43 0.44
C LYS A 209 43.51 -42.95 0.37
N SER A 210 43.14 -43.46 -0.80
CA SER A 210 43.26 -44.90 -1.10
C SER A 210 43.28 -45.13 -2.61
N SER A 211 44.45 -44.97 -3.24
CA SER A 211 44.94 -45.82 -4.34
C SER A 211 46.25 -45.29 -4.95
N THR A 212 47.34 -45.43 -4.22
CA THR A 212 48.68 -45.53 -4.84
C THR A 212 49.45 -46.59 -4.07
N THR A 213 49.38 -47.83 -4.53
CA THR A 213 50.50 -48.69 -4.94
C THR A 213 49.89 -49.95 -5.55
#